data_AF-A0A834GA91-F1
#
_entry.id   AF-A0A834GA91-F1
#
_cell.length_a   1.000
_cell.length_b   1.000
_cell.length_c   1.000
_cell.angle_alpha   90.00
_cell.angle_beta   90.00
_cell.angle_gamma   90.00
#
_symmetry.space_group_name_H-M   'P 1'
#
loop_
_entity.id
_entity.type
_entity.pdbx_description
1 polymer ?
#
loop_
_entity_poly.entity_id
_entity_poly.type
_entity_poly.pdbx_seq_one_letter_code
_entity_poly.pdbx_strand_id
1 'polypeptide(L)'
;MKRNKRSTSDIISYLPSNVTGNILKGLPLRDAVRTSVLSRKWRYKWVTLPELVFNDKFFIEGWDNGKVKGVIYQVLLFHRGPLVKFNLWYPPFESCLDINNWIFVLSTKNIQDFTFSLNGSPRHEIPCHFYSFMQLRDLDLVYLENTPLLAEISVTLGSWDKRPEEETDIEWAMFFHSLPAIEDMHLDSSILESFDAGNVPERLPSTLNQLKVLVLSDVCYSNLEHVSWALCLLRSSPNLHKLRSSIQDNDIAPIEDNVTEFLQAQDFSKFSLNRLREVEIRHFSGAEPEIHFVKILLAHSKILEKMVILHEHGMCAEKGFAMLKELIRFPRASLKAEFIVRLAIEGCSEDKCLVKEMEVQMGNASTTALLAEISVSLLSWEETDSDWVKFFHSVPAIEDMHLDSSFLESFAASNVPERLPSTLNQLKALALSDVCYSNMDHVSWALCLLRSSPNLHKLQTSILNITPLQDPVVEFLQAQDFSKFSLNHLQKVKIHHFSGAEPEMHFVKFLLANSTVLEKMVILHEHEMSADKGFAMLKELTRFPRASSKAEIIFNVTPLDVVEDAV
;
A
#
# COMPACT_ATOMS: atom_id res chain seq x y z
N MET A 1 -7.70 47.92 -55.75
CA MET A 1 -8.19 47.60 -54.39
C MET A 1 -7.02 47.52 -53.42
N LYS A 2 -6.93 48.46 -52.46
CA LYS A 2 -5.95 48.40 -51.36
C LYS A 2 -6.30 47.21 -50.45
N ARG A 3 -5.39 46.26 -50.30
CA ARG A 3 -5.55 45.09 -49.42
C ARG A 3 -5.38 45.57 -47.98
N ASN A 4 -6.49 45.69 -47.26
CA ASN A 4 -6.54 46.11 -45.85
C ASN A 4 -5.76 45.11 -44.98
N LYS A 5 -4.54 45.48 -44.55
CA LYS A 5 -3.83 44.78 -43.46
C LYS A 5 -4.58 45.09 -42.16
N ARG A 6 -5.52 44.22 -41.75
CA ARG A 6 -5.98 44.20 -40.36
C ARG A 6 -4.78 43.80 -39.51
N SER A 7 -4.19 44.75 -38.79
CA SER A 7 -3.28 44.44 -37.70
C SER A 7 -4.12 43.82 -36.59
N THR A 8 -4.20 42.50 -36.54
CA THR A 8 -4.61 41.79 -35.33
C THR A 8 -3.58 42.17 -34.27
N SER A 9 -3.95 43.09 -33.37
CA SER A 9 -3.07 43.49 -32.27
C SER A 9 -2.68 42.24 -31.49
N ASP A 10 -1.39 42.03 -31.30
CA ASP A 10 -0.82 40.88 -30.61
C ASP A 10 -1.03 41.05 -29.09
N ILE A 11 -2.29 40.90 -28.65
CA ILE A 11 -2.75 41.17 -27.27
C ILE A 11 -1.96 40.33 -26.26
N ILE A 12 -1.69 39.07 -26.60
CA ILE A 12 -1.04 38.10 -25.73
C ILE A 12 0.44 38.51 -25.49
N SER A 13 1.10 39.13 -26.47
CA SER A 13 2.49 39.60 -26.31
C SER A 13 2.66 40.90 -25.51
N TYR A 14 1.56 41.52 -25.06
CA TYR A 14 1.60 42.69 -24.14
C TYR A 14 1.29 42.32 -22.69
N LEU A 15 1.06 41.04 -22.39
CA LEU A 15 0.87 40.60 -21.02
C LEU A 15 2.14 40.79 -20.17
N PRO A 16 2.00 41.17 -18.88
CA PRO A 16 3.11 41.21 -17.94
C PRO A 16 3.88 39.87 -17.85
N SER A 17 5.18 39.95 -17.55
CA SER A 17 6.07 38.76 -17.51
C SER A 17 5.61 37.69 -16.54
N ASN A 18 5.10 38.08 -15.36
CA ASN A 18 4.53 37.17 -14.36
C ASN A 18 3.30 36.43 -14.88
N VAL A 19 2.42 37.10 -15.63
CA VAL A 19 1.24 36.47 -16.23
C VAL A 19 1.65 35.50 -17.34
N THR A 20 2.57 35.90 -18.22
CA THR A 20 3.09 34.99 -19.26
C THR A 20 3.82 33.78 -18.67
N GLY A 21 4.53 33.97 -17.56
CA GLY A 21 5.21 32.89 -16.83
C GLY A 21 4.21 31.89 -16.23
N ASN A 22 3.14 32.38 -15.61
CA ASN A 22 2.08 31.53 -15.06
C ASN A 22 1.34 30.74 -16.14
N ILE A 23 1.07 31.36 -17.29
CA ILE A 23 0.48 30.66 -18.44
C ILE A 23 1.39 29.53 -18.89
N LEU A 24 2.69 29.80 -19.08
CA LEU A 24 3.65 28.78 -19.54
C LEU A 24 3.87 27.68 -18.51
N LYS A 25 3.84 27.99 -17.19
CA LYS A 25 3.94 27.01 -16.11
C LYS A 25 2.76 26.02 -16.11
N GLY A 26 1.59 26.44 -16.57
CA GLY A 26 0.41 25.58 -16.71
C GLY A 26 0.40 24.70 -17.98
N LEU A 27 1.39 24.84 -18.86
CA LEU A 27 1.46 24.07 -20.11
C LEU A 27 2.49 22.93 -20.00
N PRO A 28 2.26 21.77 -20.66
CA PRO A 28 3.31 20.79 -20.89
C PRO A 28 4.53 21.46 -21.56
N LEU A 29 5.75 21.03 -21.21
CA LEU A 29 6.98 21.66 -21.68
C LEU A 29 7.02 21.82 -23.21
N ARG A 30 6.56 20.81 -23.94
CA ARG A 30 6.46 20.83 -25.40
C ARG A 30 5.58 21.98 -25.89
N ASP A 31 4.41 22.18 -25.30
CA ASP A 31 3.49 23.24 -25.68
C ASP A 31 4.00 24.62 -25.26
N ALA A 32 4.65 24.70 -24.10
CA ALA A 32 5.35 25.90 -23.66
C ALA A 32 6.42 26.33 -24.67
N VAL A 33 7.24 25.39 -25.17
CA VAL A 33 8.22 25.65 -26.24
C VAL A 33 7.53 26.04 -27.55
N ARG A 34 6.41 25.40 -27.92
CA ARG A 34 5.65 25.73 -29.15
C ARG A 34 5.09 27.15 -29.17
N THR A 35 4.84 27.76 -28.01
CA THR A 35 4.44 29.17 -27.95
C THR A 35 5.46 30.11 -28.60
N SER A 36 6.71 29.67 -28.78
CA SER A 36 7.77 30.40 -29.49
C SER A 36 7.42 30.79 -30.93
N VAL A 37 6.47 30.09 -31.55
CA VAL A 37 5.98 30.36 -32.91
C VAL A 37 4.94 31.49 -32.95
N LEU A 38 4.29 31.80 -31.82
CA LEU A 38 3.22 32.80 -31.77
C LEU A 38 3.70 34.20 -32.15
N SER A 39 4.85 34.63 -31.64
CA SER A 39 5.47 35.91 -32.00
C SER A 39 6.95 35.97 -31.64
N ARG A 40 7.66 36.99 -32.16
CA ARG A 40 9.06 37.26 -31.78
C ARG A 40 9.23 37.49 -30.27
N LYS A 41 8.20 38.00 -29.59
CA LYS A 41 8.21 38.25 -28.14
C LYS A 41 8.02 36.97 -27.31
N TRP A 42 7.38 35.94 -27.88
CA TRP A 42 7.18 34.64 -27.21
C TRP A 42 8.34 33.67 -27.41
N ARG A 43 9.17 33.88 -28.45
CA ARG A 43 10.28 33.00 -28.85
C ARG A 43 11.18 32.49 -27.72
N TYR A 44 11.43 33.32 -26.71
CA TYR A 44 12.34 33.01 -25.61
C TYR A 44 11.67 33.09 -24.24
N LYS A 45 10.33 33.04 -24.17
CA LYS A 45 9.63 33.13 -22.87
C LYS A 45 9.77 31.85 -22.04
N TRP A 46 9.88 30.70 -22.68
CA TRP A 46 10.02 29.41 -22.02
C TRP A 46 11.42 29.17 -21.42
N VAL A 47 12.47 29.89 -21.88
CA VAL A 47 13.87 29.63 -21.48
C VAL A 47 14.18 29.97 -20.03
N THR A 48 13.25 30.64 -19.35
CA THR A 48 13.32 31.00 -17.92
C THR A 48 12.31 30.22 -17.09
N LEU A 49 11.73 29.15 -17.63
CA LEU A 49 10.81 28.30 -16.87
C LEU A 49 11.54 27.63 -15.72
N PRO A 50 10.98 27.66 -14.50
CA PRO A 50 11.62 27.05 -13.33
C PRO A 50 11.55 25.52 -13.34
N GLU A 51 10.75 24.92 -14.23
CA GLU A 51 10.47 23.48 -14.27
C GLU A 51 10.62 22.97 -15.70
N LEU A 52 11.45 21.94 -15.89
CA LEU A 52 11.62 21.23 -17.16
C LEU A 52 11.21 19.78 -16.98
N VAL A 53 10.03 19.42 -17.49
CA VAL A 53 9.46 18.06 -17.37
C VAL A 53 9.36 17.42 -18.75
N PHE A 54 10.20 16.40 -18.97
CA PHE A 54 10.23 15.54 -20.14
C PHE A 54 9.55 14.21 -19.80
N ASN A 55 8.24 14.12 -20.04
CA ASN A 55 7.42 12.93 -19.80
C ASN A 55 6.86 12.35 -21.12
N ASP A 56 6.03 11.31 -21.05
CA ASP A 56 5.45 10.66 -22.23
C ASP A 56 4.67 11.61 -23.15
N LYS A 57 4.13 12.72 -22.61
CA LYS A 57 3.44 13.74 -23.41
C LYS A 57 4.40 14.65 -24.17
N PHE A 58 5.66 14.72 -23.72
CA PHE A 58 6.72 15.45 -24.40
C PHE A 58 7.20 14.70 -25.64
N PHE A 59 7.42 13.39 -25.51
CA PHE A 59 7.89 12.55 -26.62
C PHE A 59 6.74 12.25 -27.58
N ILE A 60 7.03 12.24 -28.88
CA ILE A 60 6.04 11.94 -29.93
C ILE A 60 6.36 10.55 -30.48
N GLU A 61 5.32 9.74 -30.70
CA GLU A 61 5.44 8.51 -31.48
C GLU A 61 6.15 8.78 -32.82
N GLY A 62 7.19 7.99 -33.10
CA GLY A 62 7.98 8.09 -34.34
C GLY A 62 9.20 9.02 -34.29
N TRP A 63 9.54 9.60 -33.13
CA TRP A 63 10.87 10.20 -32.94
C TRP A 63 11.94 9.13 -32.81
N ASP A 64 13.02 9.26 -33.57
CA ASP A 64 14.23 8.48 -33.35
C ASP A 64 15.05 9.05 -32.17
N ASN A 65 15.94 8.22 -31.64
CA ASN A 65 16.77 8.51 -30.47
C ASN A 65 17.62 9.77 -30.67
N GLY A 66 18.12 10.00 -31.89
CA GLY A 66 18.92 11.17 -32.24
C GLY A 66 18.13 12.48 -32.15
N LYS A 67 16.89 12.49 -32.63
CA LYS A 67 15.99 13.66 -32.52
C LYS A 67 15.65 13.98 -31.07
N VAL A 68 15.35 12.95 -30.27
CA VAL A 68 15.03 13.12 -28.85
C VAL A 68 16.20 13.77 -28.11
N LYS A 69 17.41 13.22 -28.30
CA LYS A 69 18.66 13.75 -27.74
C LYS A 69 18.90 15.19 -28.16
N GLY A 70 18.79 15.48 -29.45
CA GLY A 70 19.01 16.82 -30.00
C GLY A 70 18.04 17.86 -29.41
N VAL A 71 16.77 17.49 -29.23
CA VAL A 71 15.77 18.38 -28.62
C VAL A 71 16.09 18.64 -27.15
N ILE A 72 16.41 17.61 -26.36
CA ILE A 72 16.75 17.78 -24.94
C ILE A 72 18.00 18.65 -24.78
N TYR A 73 19.05 18.36 -25.55
CA TYR A 73 20.27 19.16 -25.54
C TYR A 73 19.99 20.63 -25.89
N GLN A 74 19.17 20.89 -26.91
CA GLN A 74 18.78 22.25 -27.26
C GLN A 74 17.99 22.94 -26.13
N VAL A 75 17.04 22.23 -25.52
CA VAL A 75 16.24 22.77 -24.41
C VAL A 75 17.16 23.18 -23.25
N LEU A 76 18.09 22.30 -22.86
CA LEU A 76 19.07 22.55 -21.81
C LEU A 76 20.03 23.70 -22.15
N LEU A 77 20.57 23.72 -23.37
CA LEU A 77 21.49 24.76 -23.84
C LEU A 77 20.84 26.15 -23.86
N PHE A 78 19.57 26.24 -24.27
CA PHE A 78 18.85 27.51 -24.32
C PHE A 78 18.31 27.95 -22.96
N HIS A 79 18.22 27.07 -21.97
CA HIS A 79 17.71 27.41 -20.65
C HIS A 79 18.67 28.30 -19.86
N ARG A 80 18.19 29.51 -19.51
CA ARG A 80 18.98 30.57 -18.86
C ARG A 80 18.45 30.99 -17.50
N GLY A 81 17.27 30.50 -17.11
CA GLY A 81 16.67 30.83 -15.82
C GLY A 81 17.20 29.98 -14.66
N PRO A 82 16.77 30.29 -13.42
CA PRO A 82 16.88 29.34 -12.31
C PRO A 82 16.03 28.10 -12.65
N LEU A 83 16.61 26.92 -12.45
CA LEU A 83 15.93 25.64 -12.66
C LEU A 83 15.73 25.01 -11.28
N VAL A 84 14.48 24.88 -10.87
CA VAL A 84 14.09 24.32 -9.56
C VAL A 84 13.76 22.83 -9.70
N LYS A 85 13.13 22.43 -10.82
CA LYS A 85 12.71 21.05 -11.09
C LYS A 85 13.17 20.58 -12.46
N PHE A 86 13.77 19.39 -12.51
CA PHE A 86 14.13 18.71 -13.74
C PHE A 86 13.70 17.24 -13.70
N ASN A 87 12.82 16.85 -14.62
CA ASN A 87 12.34 15.48 -14.72
C ASN A 87 12.58 14.96 -16.13
N LEU A 88 13.29 13.83 -16.25
CA LEU A 88 13.47 13.11 -17.48
C LEU A 88 12.99 11.67 -17.31
N TRP A 89 11.88 11.33 -17.96
CA TRP A 89 11.30 9.99 -17.92
C TRP A 89 11.46 9.28 -19.26
N TYR A 90 11.75 7.98 -19.23
CA TYR A 90 11.69 7.05 -20.36
C TYR A 90 12.37 7.52 -21.66
N PRO A 91 13.59 8.07 -21.62
CA PRO A 91 14.21 8.41 -22.88
C PRO A 91 14.78 7.16 -23.58
N PRO A 92 14.61 7.04 -24.91
CA PRO A 92 15.13 5.91 -25.67
C PRO A 92 16.59 6.18 -26.03
N PHE A 93 17.53 6.03 -25.10
CA PHE A 93 18.94 6.37 -25.36
C PHE A 93 19.84 5.15 -25.49
N GLU A 94 20.53 5.07 -26.64
CA GLU A 94 21.56 4.07 -26.98
C GLU A 94 22.98 4.43 -26.51
N SER A 95 23.22 5.67 -26.06
CA SER A 95 24.58 6.15 -25.76
C SER A 95 24.61 7.24 -24.69
N CYS A 96 25.68 7.20 -23.92
CA CYS A 96 25.82 7.77 -22.60
C CYS A 96 26.58 9.11 -22.53
N LEU A 97 27.27 9.47 -23.61
CA LEU A 97 27.98 10.75 -23.70
C LEU A 97 27.02 11.95 -23.62
N ASP A 98 25.80 11.80 -24.15
CA ASP A 98 24.77 12.85 -24.14
C ASP A 98 24.23 13.09 -22.73
N ILE A 99 24.05 12.01 -21.95
CA ILE A 99 23.60 12.06 -20.55
C ILE A 99 24.62 12.82 -19.70
N ASN A 100 25.92 12.56 -19.87
CA ASN A 100 26.98 13.24 -19.14
C ASN A 100 26.97 14.75 -19.37
N ASN A 101 26.82 15.17 -20.64
CA ASN A 101 26.75 16.59 -20.98
C ASN A 101 25.52 17.27 -20.35
N TRP A 102 24.40 16.56 -20.22
CA TRP A 102 23.21 17.11 -19.57
C TRP A 102 23.40 17.21 -18.07
N ILE A 103 23.91 16.16 -17.41
CA ILE A 103 24.19 16.19 -15.97
C ILE A 103 25.17 17.34 -15.66
N PHE A 104 26.21 17.55 -16.48
CA PHE A 104 27.11 18.69 -16.33
C PHE A 104 26.39 20.04 -16.43
N VAL A 105 25.51 20.22 -17.42
CA VAL A 105 24.73 21.46 -17.51
C VAL A 105 23.80 21.63 -16.31
N LEU A 106 23.21 20.54 -15.82
CA LEU A 106 22.28 20.53 -14.70
C LEU A 106 22.97 20.74 -13.35
N SER A 107 24.21 20.27 -13.16
CA SER A 107 24.97 20.49 -11.93
C SER A 107 25.33 21.96 -11.70
N THR A 108 25.39 22.77 -12.77
CA THR A 108 25.53 24.22 -12.67
C THR A 108 24.22 24.94 -12.28
N LYS A 109 23.13 24.20 -12.11
CA LYS A 109 21.81 24.73 -11.74
C LYS A 109 21.49 24.31 -10.31
N ASN A 110 20.94 25.23 -9.50
CA ASN A 110 20.51 24.95 -8.13
C ASN A 110 19.16 24.20 -8.09
N ILE A 111 19.15 22.98 -8.61
CA ILE A 111 17.96 22.12 -8.70
C ILE A 111 17.58 21.63 -7.30
N GLN A 112 16.28 21.60 -7.01
CA GLN A 112 15.70 21.13 -5.75
C GLN A 112 14.97 19.79 -5.90
N ASP A 113 14.43 19.52 -7.09
CA ASP A 113 13.74 18.29 -7.47
C ASP A 113 14.36 17.74 -8.77
N PHE A 114 15.01 16.58 -8.65
CA PHE A 114 15.68 15.91 -9.75
C PHE A 114 15.15 14.49 -9.92
N THR A 115 14.51 14.23 -11.07
CA THR A 115 14.09 12.89 -11.47
C THR A 115 14.77 12.48 -12.77
N PHE A 116 15.44 11.32 -12.75
CA PHE A 116 16.10 10.74 -13.91
C PHE A 116 15.80 9.25 -14.00
N SER A 117 14.96 8.87 -14.96
CA SER A 117 14.55 7.49 -15.19
C SER A 117 14.95 7.05 -16.59
N LEU A 118 15.83 6.05 -16.67
CA LEU A 118 16.19 5.35 -17.91
C LEU A 118 15.39 4.05 -17.99
N ASN A 119 14.81 3.76 -19.16
CA ASN A 119 14.20 2.45 -19.41
C ASN A 119 14.45 2.06 -20.88
N GLY A 120 15.11 0.93 -21.15
CA GLY A 120 15.25 0.45 -22.52
C GLY A 120 16.34 -0.59 -22.80
N SER A 121 15.88 -1.81 -23.11
CA SER A 121 16.50 -2.89 -23.92
C SER A 121 17.84 -3.53 -23.46
N PRO A 122 17.98 -4.88 -23.59
CA PRO A 122 19.07 -5.70 -23.01
C PRO A 122 20.44 -5.57 -23.71
N ARG A 123 20.71 -4.46 -24.40
CA ARG A 123 21.93 -4.28 -25.22
C ARG A 123 22.60 -2.92 -25.07
N HIS A 124 22.31 -2.18 -24.02
CA HIS A 124 22.93 -0.86 -23.85
C HIS A 124 23.84 -0.91 -22.63
N GLU A 125 25.14 -0.90 -22.91
CA GLU A 125 26.17 -0.67 -21.92
C GLU A 125 25.89 0.68 -21.26
N ILE A 126 25.58 0.60 -19.97
CA ILE A 126 25.74 1.64 -18.95
C ILE A 126 26.89 2.57 -19.31
N PRO A 127 26.79 3.87 -19.03
CA PRO A 127 27.73 4.86 -19.49
C PRO A 127 29.23 4.72 -19.60
N CYS A 128 29.98 3.68 -19.25
CA CYS A 128 31.46 3.53 -19.32
C CYS A 128 32.34 4.69 -18.73
N HIS A 129 31.81 5.90 -18.58
CA HIS A 129 32.29 7.07 -17.85
C HIS A 129 31.60 7.23 -16.48
N PHE A 130 30.58 6.42 -16.19
CA PHE A 130 30.27 6.06 -14.80
C PHE A 130 31.35 5.10 -14.23
N TYR A 131 32.25 4.59 -15.08
CA TYR A 131 33.02 3.37 -14.81
C TYR A 131 34.51 3.37 -15.23
N SER A 132 35.04 4.38 -15.93
CA SER A 132 36.49 4.49 -16.13
C SER A 132 36.94 5.94 -16.31
N PHE A 133 37.41 6.52 -15.21
CA PHE A 133 38.37 7.62 -15.19
C PHE A 133 39.77 7.03 -15.38
N MET A 134 40.17 6.78 -16.62
CA MET A 134 41.57 6.51 -16.94
C MET A 134 42.04 7.52 -17.98
N GLN A 135 42.97 8.36 -17.53
CA GLN A 135 43.71 9.38 -18.26
C GLN A 135 43.02 10.73 -18.43
N LEU A 136 43.05 11.55 -17.37
CA LEU A 136 43.38 12.98 -17.49
C LEU A 136 43.83 13.45 -16.10
N ARG A 137 45.07 13.94 -16.03
CA ARG A 137 45.74 14.34 -14.77
C ARG A 137 45.19 15.61 -14.14
N ASP A 138 44.15 16.21 -14.71
CA ASP A 138 43.44 17.36 -14.17
C ASP A 138 42.05 17.35 -14.83
N LEU A 139 41.00 16.88 -14.15
CA LEU A 139 39.62 17.25 -14.48
C LEU A 139 38.66 16.88 -13.34
N ASP A 140 38.14 17.92 -12.68
CA ASP A 140 37.09 17.84 -11.68
C ASP A 140 35.84 17.14 -12.25
N LEU A 141 35.38 16.19 -11.45
CA LEU A 141 34.29 15.26 -11.67
C LEU A 141 32.91 15.97 -11.69
N VAL A 142 31.98 15.41 -12.46
CA VAL A 142 30.58 15.88 -12.48
C VAL A 142 29.82 15.24 -11.32
N TYR A 143 29.93 15.89 -10.16
CA TYR A 143 29.15 15.63 -8.96
C TYR A 143 27.96 16.60 -8.86
N LEU A 144 26.93 16.22 -8.10
CA LEU A 144 25.91 17.13 -7.57
C LEU A 144 26.49 18.13 -6.52
N GLU A 145 27.80 18.41 -6.57
CA GLU A 145 28.56 19.25 -5.62
C GLU A 145 27.99 20.67 -5.44
N ASN A 146 27.20 21.15 -6.41
CA ASN A 146 26.58 22.47 -6.37
C ASN A 146 25.05 22.44 -6.18
N THR A 147 24.48 21.34 -5.69
CA THR A 147 23.04 21.26 -5.34
C THR A 147 22.82 21.05 -3.83
N PRO A 148 23.28 21.95 -2.94
CA PRO A 148 23.09 21.83 -1.49
C PRO A 148 21.62 21.97 -1.06
N LEU A 149 20.72 22.33 -1.98
CA LEU A 149 19.29 22.47 -1.75
C LEU A 149 18.48 21.31 -2.36
N LEU A 150 19.14 20.27 -2.87
CA LEU A 150 18.46 19.11 -3.44
C LEU A 150 17.73 18.35 -2.33
N ALA A 151 16.41 18.44 -2.36
CA ALA A 151 15.53 17.85 -1.35
C ALA A 151 14.91 16.54 -1.86
N GLU A 152 14.75 16.37 -3.17
CA GLU A 152 14.17 15.19 -3.79
C GLU A 152 15.08 14.65 -4.91
N ILE A 153 15.40 13.35 -4.85
CA ILE A 153 16.15 12.64 -5.88
C ILE A 153 15.47 11.32 -6.21
N SER A 154 15.22 11.07 -7.50
CA SER A 154 14.74 9.78 -8.00
C SER A 154 15.61 9.35 -9.18
N VAL A 155 16.31 8.22 -9.01
CA VAL A 155 17.18 7.64 -10.03
C VAL A 155 16.76 6.19 -10.27
N THR A 156 16.40 5.87 -11.51
CA THR A 156 16.12 4.49 -11.94
C THR A 156 16.84 4.19 -13.25
N LEU A 157 17.49 3.02 -13.33
CA LEU A 157 18.29 2.57 -14.47
C LEU A 157 17.66 1.39 -15.24
N GLY A 158 16.65 0.72 -14.67
CA GLY A 158 15.93 -0.39 -15.31
C GLY A 158 16.74 -1.69 -15.41
N SER A 159 16.05 -2.83 -15.51
CA SER A 159 16.62 -4.19 -15.49
C SER A 159 17.75 -4.40 -16.52
N TRP A 160 18.96 -4.70 -16.04
CA TRP A 160 20.11 -5.09 -16.86
C TRP A 160 20.26 -6.61 -16.83
N ASP A 161 20.10 -7.26 -17.97
CA ASP A 161 20.16 -8.72 -18.06
C ASP A 161 21.60 -9.27 -18.04
N LYS A 162 22.63 -8.40 -18.00
CA LYS A 162 24.06 -8.80 -17.89
C LYS A 162 24.91 -7.73 -17.21
N ARG A 163 25.61 -8.13 -16.15
CA ARG A 163 26.72 -7.35 -15.55
C ARG A 163 27.79 -7.10 -16.62
N PRO A 164 28.35 -5.88 -16.73
CA PRO A 164 29.66 -5.71 -17.35
C PRO A 164 30.65 -6.56 -16.55
N GLU A 165 31.49 -7.33 -17.25
CA GLU A 165 32.55 -8.15 -16.63
C GLU A 165 33.69 -7.29 -16.03
N GLU A 166 33.59 -5.97 -16.11
CA GLU A 166 34.58 -5.03 -15.57
C GLU A 166 34.08 -4.44 -14.24
N GLU A 167 34.73 -4.86 -13.16
CA GLU A 167 34.66 -4.28 -11.82
C GLU A 167 34.90 -2.78 -11.91
N THR A 168 33.91 -2.01 -11.49
CA THR A 168 33.97 -0.57 -11.60
C THR A 168 33.54 0.01 -10.26
N ASP A 169 34.56 0.41 -9.49
CA ASP A 169 34.41 1.07 -8.20
C ASP A 169 33.67 2.40 -8.41
N ILE A 170 32.34 2.41 -8.33
CA ILE A 170 31.62 3.66 -8.09
C ILE A 170 31.96 4.07 -6.66
N GLU A 171 32.59 5.24 -6.48
CA GLU A 171 32.73 5.86 -5.17
C GLU A 171 31.36 6.39 -4.68
N TRP A 172 30.45 5.48 -4.36
CA TRP A 172 29.14 5.72 -3.74
C TRP A 172 29.25 6.68 -2.54
N ALA A 173 30.39 6.64 -1.83
CA ALA A 173 30.74 7.57 -0.76
C ALA A 173 30.61 9.05 -1.19
N MET A 174 31.04 9.38 -2.41
CA MET A 174 30.96 10.74 -2.94
C MET A 174 29.55 11.10 -3.40
N PHE A 175 28.80 10.15 -3.96
CA PHE A 175 27.38 10.34 -4.26
C PHE A 175 26.61 10.77 -3.00
N PHE A 176 26.72 10.02 -1.90
CA PHE A 176 26.05 10.38 -0.65
C PHE A 176 26.64 11.61 0.07
N HIS A 177 27.90 11.97 -0.19
CA HIS A 177 28.48 13.22 0.32
C HIS A 177 27.81 14.45 -0.32
N SER A 178 27.43 14.36 -1.59
CA SER A 178 26.80 15.44 -2.35
C SER A 178 25.33 15.72 -1.99
N LEU A 179 24.74 14.95 -1.06
CA LEU A 179 23.31 14.98 -0.72
C LEU A 179 23.04 15.42 0.75
N PRO A 180 23.54 16.57 1.23
CA PRO A 180 23.42 16.96 2.64
C PRO A 180 22.00 17.37 3.06
N ALA A 181 21.15 17.79 2.12
CA ALA A 181 19.80 18.30 2.38
C ALA A 181 18.67 17.36 1.90
N ILE A 182 19.01 16.13 1.50
CA ILE A 182 18.04 15.21 0.90
C ILE A 182 16.95 14.83 1.89
N GLU A 183 15.69 15.01 1.48
CA GLU A 183 14.50 14.64 2.24
C GLU A 183 13.82 13.39 1.66
N ASP A 184 13.76 13.28 0.33
CA ASP A 184 13.09 12.19 -0.38
C ASP A 184 14.06 11.54 -1.39
N MET A 185 14.35 10.26 -1.21
CA MET A 185 15.28 9.51 -2.04
C MET A 185 14.63 8.26 -2.62
N HIS A 186 14.72 8.10 -3.93
CA HIS A 186 14.26 6.92 -4.66
C HIS A 186 15.40 6.32 -5.48
N LEU A 187 15.74 5.07 -5.19
CA LEU A 187 16.75 4.27 -5.89
C LEU A 187 16.12 2.94 -6.33
N ASP A 188 16.52 2.41 -7.49
CA ASP A 188 16.23 1.03 -7.87
C ASP A 188 17.42 0.08 -7.61
N SER A 189 17.20 -1.22 -7.74
CA SER A 189 18.24 -2.24 -7.56
C SER A 189 19.42 -2.05 -8.51
N SER A 190 19.18 -1.69 -9.76
CA SER A 190 20.24 -1.46 -10.74
C SER A 190 21.22 -0.36 -10.32
N ILE A 191 20.75 0.68 -9.62
CA ILE A 191 21.62 1.66 -8.98
C ILE A 191 22.41 1.07 -7.83
N LEU A 192 21.78 0.25 -6.97
CA LEU A 192 22.47 -0.40 -5.86
C LEU A 192 23.55 -1.37 -6.33
N GLU A 193 23.30 -2.12 -7.41
CA GLU A 193 24.28 -3.00 -8.06
C GLU A 193 25.46 -2.21 -8.65
N SER A 194 25.23 -0.95 -9.05
CA SER A 194 26.30 -0.12 -9.60
C SER A 194 27.29 0.38 -8.54
N PHE A 195 26.88 0.45 -7.26
CA PHE A 195 27.65 1.07 -6.17
C PHE A 195 28.83 0.25 -5.62
N ASP A 196 29.47 -0.62 -6.41
CA ASP A 196 30.53 -1.58 -6.03
C ASP A 196 30.01 -2.99 -5.64
N ALA A 197 30.45 -3.99 -6.41
CA ALA A 197 30.09 -5.40 -6.32
C ALA A 197 31.04 -6.15 -5.39
N GLY A 198 30.94 -5.92 -4.07
CA GLY A 198 31.61 -6.80 -3.12
C GLY A 198 31.87 -6.28 -1.70
N ASN A 199 31.79 -4.97 -1.45
CA ASN A 199 32.05 -4.40 -0.11
C ASN A 199 31.02 -3.33 0.31
N VAL A 200 29.77 -3.76 0.49
CA VAL A 200 28.74 -2.86 1.03
C VAL A 200 29.10 -2.44 2.46
N PRO A 201 29.22 -1.14 2.76
CA PRO A 201 29.56 -0.67 4.10
C PRO A 201 28.44 -0.94 5.10
N GLU A 202 28.76 -1.05 6.40
CA GLU A 202 27.72 -1.13 7.44
C GLU A 202 26.90 0.17 7.52
N ARG A 203 27.54 1.32 7.28
CA ARG A 203 26.96 2.67 7.26
C ARG A 203 27.65 3.54 6.21
N LEU A 204 26.90 4.49 5.67
CA LEU A 204 27.43 5.54 4.80
C LEU A 204 28.41 6.46 5.56
N PRO A 205 29.46 6.99 4.89
CA PRO A 205 30.37 7.99 5.42
C PRO A 205 29.66 9.26 5.89
N SER A 206 28.62 9.69 5.16
CA SER A 206 27.74 10.78 5.53
C SER A 206 26.39 10.25 6.01
N THR A 207 25.95 10.71 7.18
CA THR A 207 24.60 10.39 7.69
C THR A 207 23.56 11.26 6.99
N LEU A 208 22.52 10.61 6.44
CA LEU A 208 21.40 11.25 5.75
C LEU A 208 20.39 11.80 6.77
N ASN A 209 20.79 12.86 7.48
CA ASN A 209 20.02 13.39 8.61
C ASN A 209 18.69 14.04 8.22
N GLN A 210 18.56 14.54 7.00
CA GLN A 210 17.32 15.18 6.53
C GLN A 210 16.36 14.19 5.87
N LEU A 211 16.79 12.95 5.59
CA LEU A 211 16.00 11.98 4.84
C LEU A 211 14.77 11.54 5.63
N LYS A 212 13.60 11.76 5.03
CA LYS A 212 12.26 11.44 5.55
C LYS A 212 11.62 10.30 4.77
N VAL A 213 11.80 10.24 3.45
CA VAL A 213 11.25 9.18 2.60
C VAL A 213 12.36 8.45 1.86
N LEU A 214 12.35 7.12 1.97
CA LEU A 214 13.23 6.24 1.20
C LEU A 214 12.36 5.29 0.39
N VAL A 215 12.55 5.30 -0.93
CA VAL A 215 11.91 4.38 -1.86
C VAL A 215 12.99 3.50 -2.49
N LEU A 216 12.86 2.20 -2.35
CA LEU A 216 13.70 1.20 -2.99
C LEU A 216 12.86 0.41 -3.98
N SER A 217 13.18 0.49 -5.26
CA SER A 217 12.46 -0.24 -6.33
C SER A 217 13.20 -1.49 -6.74
N ASP A 218 12.45 -2.54 -7.11
CA ASP A 218 12.95 -3.78 -7.71
C ASP A 218 14.07 -4.46 -6.91
N VAL A 219 13.99 -4.45 -5.58
CA VAL A 219 14.98 -5.05 -4.69
C VAL A 219 14.81 -6.57 -4.64
N CYS A 220 15.81 -7.31 -5.13
CA CYS A 220 15.90 -8.76 -4.89
C CYS A 220 16.38 -9.07 -3.47
N TYR A 221 15.48 -9.48 -2.56
CA TYR A 221 15.83 -9.82 -1.17
C TYR A 221 16.56 -11.17 -1.04
N SER A 222 16.64 -11.95 -2.12
CA SER A 222 17.49 -13.14 -2.20
C SER A 222 18.94 -12.81 -2.59
N ASN A 223 19.25 -11.54 -2.89
CA ASN A 223 20.59 -11.06 -3.19
C ASN A 223 21.18 -10.35 -1.96
N LEU A 224 22.34 -10.82 -1.49
CA LEU A 224 23.03 -10.28 -0.32
C LEU A 224 23.43 -8.81 -0.48
N GLU A 225 23.86 -8.38 -1.66
CA GLU A 225 24.29 -7.01 -1.95
C GLU A 225 23.10 -6.04 -1.80
N HIS A 226 21.95 -6.40 -2.36
CA HIS A 226 20.72 -5.61 -2.28
C HIS A 226 20.24 -5.43 -0.84
N VAL A 227 20.19 -6.53 -0.08
CA VAL A 227 19.80 -6.51 1.33
C VAL A 227 20.79 -5.70 2.16
N SER A 228 22.09 -5.84 1.90
CA SER A 228 23.14 -5.08 2.57
C SER A 228 22.98 -3.58 2.32
N TRP A 229 22.70 -3.17 1.08
CA TRP A 229 22.47 -1.77 0.73
C TRP A 229 21.22 -1.20 1.39
N ALA A 230 20.11 -1.95 1.37
CA ALA A 230 18.89 -1.56 2.07
C ALA A 230 19.17 -1.32 3.57
N LEU A 231 19.90 -2.23 4.22
CA LEU A 231 20.28 -2.08 5.63
C LEU A 231 21.25 -0.92 5.87
N CYS A 232 22.24 -0.71 5.00
CA CYS A 232 23.18 0.41 5.08
C CYS A 232 22.45 1.76 5.01
N LEU A 233 21.52 1.91 4.06
CA LEU A 233 20.71 3.11 3.90
C LEU A 233 19.82 3.35 5.13
N LEU A 234 19.16 2.31 5.64
CA LEU A 234 18.36 2.40 6.86
C LEU A 234 19.22 2.77 8.09
N ARG A 235 20.43 2.21 8.22
CA ARG A 235 21.37 2.53 9.31
C ARG A 235 21.91 3.96 9.24
N SER A 236 21.90 4.56 8.05
CA SER A 236 22.45 5.89 7.78
C SER A 236 21.37 6.98 7.73
N SER A 237 20.10 6.62 7.96
CA SER A 237 18.93 7.50 7.84
C SER A 237 18.15 7.59 9.17
N PRO A 238 18.72 8.22 10.22
CA PRO A 238 18.16 8.18 11.58
C PRO A 238 16.80 8.88 11.73
N ASN A 239 16.44 9.76 10.80
CA ASN A 239 15.21 10.54 10.82
C ASN A 239 14.17 10.08 9.78
N LEU A 240 14.32 8.87 9.25
CA LEU A 240 13.41 8.31 8.25
C LEU A 240 11.99 8.17 8.80
N HIS A 241 11.00 8.68 8.08
CA HIS A 241 9.58 8.63 8.43
C HIS A 241 8.82 7.58 7.63
N LYS A 242 9.19 7.39 6.36
CA LYS A 242 8.51 6.49 5.43
C LYS A 242 9.52 5.64 4.65
N LEU A 243 9.27 4.34 4.60
CA LEU A 243 9.98 3.39 3.77
C LEU A 243 9.01 2.77 2.77
N ARG A 244 9.33 2.82 1.48
CA ARG A 244 8.65 2.03 0.46
C ARG A 244 9.66 1.10 -0.21
N SER A 245 9.36 -0.20 -0.27
CA SER A 245 10.16 -1.17 -1.02
C SER A 245 9.30 -1.88 -2.04
N SER A 246 9.76 -1.99 -3.27
CA SER A 246 9.20 -2.88 -4.29
C SER A 246 10.15 -4.07 -4.43
N ILE A 247 9.63 -5.30 -4.34
CA ILE A 247 10.43 -6.51 -4.47
C ILE A 247 10.50 -6.91 -5.95
N GLN A 248 11.68 -7.37 -6.40
CA GLN A 248 11.84 -7.91 -7.74
C GLN A 248 11.18 -9.29 -7.84
N ASP A 249 10.31 -9.46 -8.82
CA ASP A 249 9.63 -10.73 -9.09
C ASP A 249 10.57 -11.71 -9.80
N ASN A 250 11.40 -12.41 -9.02
CA ASN A 250 12.35 -13.39 -9.52
C ASN A 250 11.91 -14.80 -9.12
N ASP A 251 11.03 -15.42 -9.90
CA ASP A 251 10.67 -16.84 -9.79
C ASP A 251 11.85 -17.81 -10.05
N ILE A 252 13.05 -17.31 -10.37
CA ILE A 252 14.13 -18.11 -10.98
C ILE A 252 15.50 -17.97 -10.26
N ALA A 253 15.69 -17.01 -9.35
CA ALA A 253 16.98 -16.88 -8.67
C ALA A 253 17.09 -17.94 -7.55
N PRO A 254 18.13 -18.79 -7.53
CA PRO A 254 18.36 -19.69 -6.41
C PRO A 254 18.51 -18.86 -5.14
N ILE A 255 17.75 -19.19 -4.10
CA ILE A 255 17.93 -18.62 -2.77
C ILE A 255 19.37 -18.89 -2.38
N GLU A 256 20.20 -17.86 -2.29
CA GLU A 256 21.48 -18.03 -1.62
C GLU A 256 21.19 -18.25 -0.14
N ASP A 257 21.44 -19.46 0.36
CA ASP A 257 21.22 -19.85 1.76
C ASP A 257 21.90 -18.89 2.78
N ASN A 258 22.82 -18.03 2.32
CA ASN A 258 23.59 -17.08 3.12
C ASN A 258 22.82 -15.82 3.58
N VAL A 259 21.72 -15.42 2.92
CA VAL A 259 21.10 -14.11 3.18
C VAL A 259 20.31 -14.12 4.49
N THR A 260 19.56 -15.18 4.74
CA THR A 260 18.81 -15.34 6.00
C THR A 260 19.77 -15.40 7.19
N GLU A 261 20.85 -16.17 7.09
CA GLU A 261 21.90 -16.21 8.11
C GLU A 261 22.54 -14.84 8.33
N PHE A 262 22.83 -14.11 7.25
CA PHE A 262 23.35 -12.74 7.32
C PHE A 262 22.40 -11.82 8.08
N LEU A 263 21.10 -11.84 7.76
CA LEU A 263 20.08 -11.04 8.43
C LEU A 263 19.96 -11.38 9.92
N GLN A 264 20.02 -12.66 10.27
CA GLN A 264 19.96 -13.12 11.67
C GLN A 264 21.22 -12.75 12.46
N ALA A 265 22.39 -12.70 11.82
CA ALA A 265 23.67 -12.36 12.44
C ALA A 265 23.85 -10.84 12.66
N GLN A 266 23.02 -9.99 12.06
CA GLN A 266 23.15 -8.54 12.20
C GLN A 266 22.87 -8.07 13.64
N ASP A 267 23.75 -7.21 14.16
CA ASP A 267 23.52 -6.49 15.42
C ASP A 267 22.55 -5.33 15.21
N PHE A 268 21.26 -5.56 15.53
CA PHE A 268 20.24 -4.53 15.49
C PHE A 268 20.16 -3.69 16.78
N SER A 269 21.00 -3.92 17.79
CA SER A 269 21.00 -3.07 19.01
C SER A 269 21.39 -1.62 18.71
N LYS A 270 22.16 -1.40 17.63
CA LYS A 270 22.54 -0.08 17.10
C LYS A 270 21.61 0.41 15.98
N PHE A 271 20.58 -0.37 15.65
CA PHE A 271 19.60 -0.10 14.61
C PHE A 271 18.35 0.50 15.26
N SER A 272 18.08 1.77 14.95
CA SER A 272 17.02 2.51 15.63
C SER A 272 16.16 3.27 14.63
N LEU A 273 15.09 2.62 14.18
CA LEU A 273 14.06 3.22 13.32
C LEU A 273 13.06 4.02 14.16
N ASN A 274 13.58 4.86 15.04
CA ASN A 274 12.78 5.58 16.06
C ASN A 274 11.84 6.63 15.48
N ARG A 275 11.99 6.98 14.20
CA ARG A 275 11.14 7.94 13.50
C ARG A 275 10.25 7.34 12.43
N LEU A 276 10.41 6.04 12.15
CA LEU A 276 9.69 5.36 11.07
C LEU A 276 8.23 5.17 11.47
N ARG A 277 7.32 5.79 10.71
CA ARG A 277 5.87 5.77 10.93
C ARG A 277 5.15 4.92 9.90
N GLU A 278 5.62 4.93 8.66
CA GLU A 278 4.97 4.24 7.54
C GLU A 278 5.95 3.30 6.83
N VAL A 279 5.52 2.06 6.62
CA VAL A 279 6.24 1.09 5.78
C VAL A 279 5.28 0.53 4.73
N GLU A 280 5.71 0.47 3.48
CA GLU A 280 4.96 -0.15 2.39
C GLU A 280 5.89 -1.08 1.61
N ILE A 281 5.56 -2.36 1.52
CA ILE A 281 6.31 -3.36 0.76
C ILE A 281 5.41 -3.92 -0.33
N ARG A 282 5.85 -3.85 -1.59
CA ARG A 282 5.12 -4.31 -2.79
C ARG A 282 5.75 -5.54 -3.41
N HIS A 283 4.94 -6.29 -4.16
CA HIS A 283 5.31 -7.56 -4.82
C HIS A 283 5.89 -8.60 -3.84
N PHE A 284 5.37 -8.63 -2.61
CA PHE A 284 5.87 -9.49 -1.54
C PHE A 284 5.57 -10.97 -1.82
N SER A 285 6.59 -11.79 -2.02
CA SER A 285 6.44 -13.20 -2.40
C SER A 285 6.28 -14.14 -1.21
N GLY A 286 6.68 -13.68 -0.01
CA GLY A 286 6.72 -14.51 1.20
C GLY A 286 7.98 -15.37 1.31
N ALA A 287 9.03 -15.07 0.54
CA ALA A 287 10.31 -15.73 0.69
C ALA A 287 10.92 -15.46 2.07
N GLU A 288 11.70 -16.42 2.58
CA GLU A 288 12.27 -16.35 3.93
C GLU A 288 13.09 -15.07 4.20
N PRO A 289 13.94 -14.56 3.27
CA PRO A 289 14.65 -13.30 3.47
C PRO A 289 13.72 -12.08 3.57
N GLU A 290 12.63 -12.04 2.80
CA GLU A 290 11.64 -10.96 2.83
C GLU A 290 10.92 -10.92 4.17
N ILE A 291 10.51 -12.09 4.66
CA ILE A 291 9.86 -12.26 5.96
C ILE A 291 10.80 -11.82 7.10
N HIS A 292 12.08 -12.20 7.02
CA HIS A 292 13.09 -11.76 8.00
C HIS A 292 13.30 -10.25 7.98
N PHE A 293 13.31 -9.63 6.79
CA PHE A 293 13.39 -8.18 6.67
C PHE A 293 12.18 -7.48 7.31
N VAL A 294 10.97 -7.95 7.04
CA VAL A 294 9.74 -7.47 7.69
C VAL A 294 9.83 -7.59 9.22
N LYS A 295 10.28 -8.75 9.71
CA LYS A 295 10.46 -9.00 11.14
C LYS A 295 11.43 -8.01 11.79
N ILE A 296 12.54 -7.68 11.12
CA ILE A 296 13.50 -6.68 11.59
C ILE A 296 12.84 -5.31 11.70
N LEU A 297 12.07 -4.88 10.69
CA LEU A 297 11.37 -3.60 10.70
C LEU A 297 10.35 -3.53 11.85
N LEU A 298 9.52 -4.57 12.03
CA LEU A 298 8.53 -4.64 13.11
C LEU A 298 9.16 -4.64 14.50
N ALA A 299 10.30 -5.30 14.68
CA ALA A 299 11.00 -5.40 15.96
C ALA A 299 11.72 -4.10 16.39
N HIS A 300 12.09 -3.24 15.44
CA HIS A 300 12.91 -2.05 15.70
C HIS A 300 12.20 -0.70 15.46
N SER A 301 10.92 -0.72 15.06
CA SER A 301 10.13 0.50 14.78
C SER A 301 9.10 0.77 15.89
N LYS A 302 9.55 1.43 16.97
CA LYS A 302 8.73 1.65 18.19
C LYS A 302 7.54 2.60 18.01
N ILE A 303 7.59 3.48 17.02
CA ILE A 303 6.54 4.48 16.77
C ILE A 303 5.80 4.22 15.44
N LEU A 304 5.97 3.02 14.87
CA LEU A 304 5.30 2.64 13.62
C LEU A 304 3.79 2.84 13.75
N GLU A 305 3.20 3.55 12.80
CA GLU A 305 1.77 3.84 12.75
C GLU A 305 1.09 2.91 11.76
N LYS A 306 1.75 2.64 10.63
CA LYS A 306 1.19 1.83 9.56
C LYS A 306 2.28 1.00 8.86
N MET A 307 2.00 -0.27 8.65
CA MET A 307 2.79 -1.13 7.76
C MET A 307 1.88 -1.86 6.80
N VAL A 308 2.19 -1.79 5.51
CA VAL A 308 1.40 -2.38 4.43
C VAL A 308 2.27 -3.34 3.64
N ILE A 309 1.82 -4.58 3.50
CA ILE A 309 2.42 -5.60 2.63
C ILE A 309 1.44 -5.87 1.49
N LEU A 310 1.91 -5.76 0.26
CA LEU A 310 1.13 -5.90 -0.96
C LEU A 310 1.73 -7.02 -1.82
N HIS A 311 0.90 -7.99 -2.18
CA HIS A 311 1.17 -8.95 -3.25
C HIS A 311 0.13 -8.76 -4.34
N GLU A 312 0.55 -8.22 -5.49
CA GLU A 312 -0.33 -7.85 -6.61
C GLU A 312 -0.42 -8.94 -7.69
N HIS A 313 0.50 -9.91 -7.69
CA HIS A 313 0.49 -11.05 -8.60
C HIS A 313 -0.37 -12.18 -8.03
N GLY A 314 -0.78 -13.11 -8.89
CA GLY A 314 -1.57 -14.24 -8.44
C GLY A 314 -0.74 -15.25 -7.66
N MET A 315 -1.07 -15.49 -6.39
CA MET A 315 -0.42 -16.51 -5.55
C MET A 315 -1.38 -17.66 -5.25
N CYS A 316 -0.91 -18.90 -5.19
CA CYS A 316 -1.75 -20.00 -4.72
C CYS A 316 -2.18 -19.79 -3.24
N ALA A 317 -3.43 -20.15 -2.92
CA ALA A 317 -4.00 -19.94 -1.59
C ALA A 317 -3.14 -20.55 -0.45
N GLU A 318 -2.52 -21.70 -0.70
CA GLU A 318 -1.65 -22.38 0.27
C GLU A 318 -0.43 -21.54 0.65
N LYS A 319 0.28 -20.97 -0.34
CA LYS A 319 1.44 -20.11 -0.10
C LYS A 319 1.02 -18.81 0.59
N GLY A 320 -0.09 -18.21 0.14
CA GLY A 320 -0.61 -16.95 0.70
C GLY A 320 -1.00 -17.08 2.17
N PHE A 321 -1.72 -18.15 2.53
CA PHE A 321 -2.12 -18.37 3.92
C PHE A 321 -0.96 -18.82 4.82
N ALA A 322 0.01 -19.57 4.31
CA ALA A 322 1.23 -19.92 5.06
C ALA A 322 2.04 -18.67 5.43
N MET A 323 2.20 -17.76 4.46
CA MET A 323 2.84 -16.46 4.66
C MET A 323 2.07 -15.59 5.67
N LEU A 324 0.75 -15.48 5.52
CA LEU A 324 -0.10 -14.72 6.46
C LEU A 324 0.04 -15.24 7.89
N LYS A 325 0.02 -16.58 8.06
CA LYS A 325 0.20 -17.25 9.36
C LYS A 325 1.52 -16.89 10.03
N GLU A 326 2.58 -16.69 9.25
CA GLU A 326 3.88 -16.30 9.78
C GLU A 326 3.89 -14.82 10.19
N LEU A 327 3.40 -13.93 9.32
CA LEU A 327 3.35 -12.49 9.55
C LEU A 327 2.51 -12.10 10.80
N ILE A 328 1.40 -12.80 11.06
CA ILE A 328 0.54 -12.55 12.24
C ILE A 328 1.26 -12.83 13.56
N ARG A 329 2.26 -13.73 13.58
CA ARG A 329 2.90 -14.20 14.81
C ARG A 329 4.00 -13.26 15.32
N PHE A 330 4.46 -12.31 14.52
CA PHE A 330 5.62 -11.51 14.89
C PHE A 330 5.30 -10.48 15.97
N PRO A 331 6.15 -10.40 17.03
CA PRO A 331 6.02 -9.34 18.02
C PRO A 331 6.31 -8.00 17.36
N ARG A 332 5.49 -6.99 17.69
CA ARG A 332 5.62 -5.63 17.16
C ARG A 332 6.14 -4.72 18.26
N ALA A 333 7.15 -3.90 17.94
CA ALA A 333 7.66 -2.90 18.88
C ALA A 333 6.65 -1.76 19.11
N SER A 334 5.85 -1.41 18.09
CA SER A 334 4.73 -0.49 18.20
C SER A 334 3.43 -1.24 18.43
N LEU A 335 2.74 -0.94 19.53
CA LEU A 335 1.44 -1.52 19.89
C LEU A 335 0.27 -0.83 19.20
N LYS A 336 0.52 0.31 18.54
CA LYS A 336 -0.49 1.11 17.82
C LYS A 336 -0.37 0.99 16.30
N ALA A 337 0.61 0.23 15.82
CA ALA A 337 0.83 0.05 14.39
C ALA A 337 -0.31 -0.76 13.77
N GLU A 338 -1.00 -0.15 12.82
CA GLU A 338 -1.89 -0.85 11.90
C GLU A 338 -1.03 -1.66 10.93
N PHE A 339 -1.26 -2.97 10.85
CA PHE A 339 -0.51 -3.84 9.95
C PHE A 339 -1.45 -4.48 8.94
N ILE A 340 -1.34 -4.07 7.68
CA ILE A 340 -2.23 -4.44 6.59
C ILE A 340 -1.49 -5.36 5.63
N VAL A 341 -2.10 -6.49 5.28
CA VAL A 341 -1.60 -7.42 4.26
C VAL A 341 -2.65 -7.54 3.17
N ARG A 342 -2.32 -7.16 1.93
CA ARG A 342 -3.18 -7.36 0.76
C ARG A 342 -2.59 -8.43 -0.13
N LEU A 343 -3.37 -9.47 -0.42
CA LEU A 343 -2.96 -10.62 -1.20
C LEU A 343 -3.87 -10.82 -2.39
N ALA A 344 -3.28 -10.90 -3.58
CA ALA A 344 -3.90 -11.47 -4.76
C ALA A 344 -3.70 -12.99 -4.76
N ILE A 345 -4.78 -13.75 -4.61
CA ILE A 345 -4.81 -15.21 -4.56
C ILE A 345 -5.42 -15.77 -5.85
N GLU A 346 -4.71 -16.67 -6.52
CA GLU A 346 -5.22 -17.41 -7.66
C GLU A 346 -6.14 -18.55 -7.21
N GLY A 347 -7.38 -18.53 -7.70
CA GLY A 347 -8.30 -19.65 -7.63
C GLY A 347 -8.30 -20.41 -8.96
N CYS A 348 -8.04 -21.71 -8.92
CA CYS A 348 -8.20 -22.57 -10.10
C CYS A 348 -9.65 -23.06 -10.17
N SER A 349 -10.35 -22.67 -11.24
CA SER A 349 -11.55 -23.36 -11.72
C SER A 349 -11.22 -24.05 -13.05
N GLU A 350 -11.95 -25.11 -13.40
CA GLU A 350 -11.60 -26.07 -14.45
C GLU A 350 -11.24 -25.48 -15.83
N ASP A 351 -11.53 -24.20 -16.13
CA ASP A 351 -11.13 -23.53 -17.39
C ASP A 351 -10.75 -22.03 -17.28
N LYS A 352 -10.57 -21.44 -16.08
CA LYS A 352 -10.15 -20.02 -15.92
C LYS A 352 -9.29 -19.79 -14.67
N CYS A 353 -8.15 -19.10 -14.85
CA CYS A 353 -7.38 -18.49 -13.75
C CYS A 353 -8.05 -17.17 -13.35
N LEU A 354 -8.60 -17.11 -12.14
CA LEU A 354 -9.14 -15.90 -11.55
C LEU A 354 -8.25 -15.47 -10.39
N VAL A 355 -7.86 -14.19 -10.37
CA VAL A 355 -7.07 -13.59 -9.28
C VAL A 355 -8.03 -12.89 -8.33
N LYS A 356 -7.88 -13.11 -7.03
CA LYS A 356 -8.79 -12.66 -5.97
C LYS A 356 -8.05 -11.82 -4.95
N GLU A 357 -8.53 -10.61 -4.66
CA GLU A 357 -7.89 -9.74 -3.69
C GLU A 357 -8.49 -9.91 -2.28
N MET A 358 -7.63 -10.18 -1.30
CA MET A 358 -7.95 -10.26 0.12
C MET A 358 -7.13 -9.22 0.89
N GLU A 359 -7.79 -8.41 1.71
CA GLU A 359 -7.15 -7.51 2.65
C GLU A 359 -7.33 -8.01 4.09
N VAL A 360 -6.21 -8.18 4.78
CA VAL A 360 -6.16 -8.53 6.20
C VAL A 360 -5.53 -7.37 6.96
N GLN A 361 -6.34 -6.64 7.72
CA GLN A 361 -5.88 -5.60 8.62
C GLN A 361 -5.70 -6.17 10.02
N MET A 362 -4.56 -5.88 10.64
CA MET A 362 -4.24 -6.31 11.99
C MET A 362 -4.05 -5.09 12.88
N GLY A 363 -4.98 -4.91 13.82
CA GLY A 363 -5.01 -3.79 14.77
C GLY A 363 -4.00 -3.92 15.90
N ASN A 364 -4.26 -3.19 17.00
CA ASN A 364 -3.36 -3.03 18.14
C ASN A 364 -2.80 -4.37 18.63
N ALA A 365 -1.48 -4.56 18.50
CA ALA A 365 -0.79 -5.73 19.02
C ALA A 365 -0.49 -5.57 20.51
N SER A 366 -0.54 -6.65 21.30
CA SER A 366 0.03 -6.65 22.67
C SER A 366 1.50 -7.06 22.67
N THR A 367 2.25 -6.63 23.70
CA THR A 367 3.67 -6.94 23.91
C THR A 367 3.98 -8.43 24.03
N THR A 368 2.97 -9.25 24.29
CA THR A 368 3.03 -10.71 24.20
C THR A 368 2.30 -11.11 22.93
N ALA A 369 3.00 -11.66 21.95
CA ALA A 369 2.39 -12.21 20.74
C ALA A 369 1.14 -13.03 21.14
N LEU A 370 -0.06 -12.59 20.71
CA LEU A 370 -1.35 -13.31 20.70
C LEU A 370 -2.59 -12.40 20.60
N LEU A 371 -2.49 -11.09 20.81
CA LEU A 371 -3.62 -10.17 20.59
C LEU A 371 -3.48 -9.54 19.20
N ALA A 372 -4.12 -10.15 18.20
CA ALA A 372 -4.30 -9.53 16.89
C ALA A 372 -5.81 -9.40 16.66
N GLU A 373 -6.32 -8.17 16.74
CA GLU A 373 -7.58 -7.83 16.10
C GLU A 373 -7.37 -7.94 14.59
N ILE A 374 -8.09 -8.84 13.94
CA ILE A 374 -8.00 -9.09 12.52
C ILE A 374 -9.31 -8.70 11.86
N SER A 375 -9.24 -7.73 10.96
CA SER A 375 -10.32 -7.44 10.02
C SER A 375 -9.95 -8.05 8.68
N VAL A 376 -10.84 -8.85 8.12
CA VAL A 376 -10.70 -9.41 6.78
C VAL A 376 -11.79 -8.84 5.89
N SER A 377 -11.36 -8.24 4.79
CA SER A 377 -12.23 -7.74 3.73
C SER A 377 -11.82 -8.38 2.41
N LEU A 378 -12.81 -8.76 1.61
CA LEU A 378 -12.60 -9.33 0.29
C LEU A 378 -12.98 -8.30 -0.79
N LEU A 379 -12.09 -8.05 -1.73
CA LEU A 379 -12.25 -6.94 -2.68
C LEU A 379 -12.87 -7.38 -4.02
N SER A 380 -12.86 -8.68 -4.36
CA SER A 380 -13.50 -9.21 -5.59
C SER A 380 -13.58 -10.75 -5.61
N TRP A 381 -14.76 -11.37 -5.80
CA TRP A 381 -14.89 -12.85 -5.88
C TRP A 381 -15.94 -13.35 -6.88
N GLU A 382 -15.63 -14.49 -7.53
CA GLU A 382 -16.56 -15.45 -8.16
C GLU A 382 -16.33 -16.86 -7.54
N GLU A 383 -17.34 -17.71 -7.64
CA GLU A 383 -17.53 -19.01 -6.97
C GLU A 383 -16.41 -20.05 -7.23
N THR A 384 -15.68 -20.45 -6.18
CA THR A 384 -14.91 -21.72 -6.19
C THR A 384 -14.91 -22.41 -4.83
N ASP A 385 -14.87 -23.74 -4.85
CA ASP A 385 -14.98 -24.57 -3.66
C ASP A 385 -13.65 -24.68 -2.88
N SER A 386 -13.73 -24.75 -1.53
CA SER A 386 -12.69 -25.19 -0.57
C SER A 386 -11.63 -24.22 0.03
N ASP A 387 -11.53 -22.95 -0.35
CA ASP A 387 -10.43 -22.09 0.16
C ASP A 387 -10.59 -21.57 1.61
N TRP A 388 -11.81 -21.42 2.12
CA TRP A 388 -12.04 -20.96 3.50
C TRP A 388 -11.50 -21.93 4.55
N VAL A 389 -11.52 -23.24 4.26
CA VAL A 389 -10.98 -24.25 5.18
C VAL A 389 -9.50 -23.97 5.42
N LYS A 390 -8.74 -23.70 4.36
CA LYS A 390 -7.31 -23.41 4.43
C LYS A 390 -7.06 -22.09 5.18
N PHE A 391 -7.90 -21.08 4.97
CA PHE A 391 -7.85 -19.83 5.72
C PHE A 391 -7.99 -20.07 7.23
N PHE A 392 -9.09 -20.67 7.70
CA PHE A 392 -9.33 -20.89 9.14
C PHE A 392 -8.32 -21.86 9.79
N HIS A 393 -7.70 -22.77 9.03
CA HIS A 393 -6.56 -23.57 9.53
C HIS A 393 -5.29 -22.74 9.76
N SER A 394 -5.14 -21.66 9.02
CA SER A 394 -3.95 -20.81 9.06
C SER A 394 -4.03 -19.75 10.15
N VAL A 395 -5.24 -19.48 10.66
CA VAL A 395 -5.49 -18.47 11.69
C VAL A 395 -6.15 -18.97 13.01
N PRO A 396 -5.65 -20.05 13.65
CA PRO A 396 -6.30 -20.63 14.84
C PRO A 396 -6.13 -19.81 16.13
N ALA A 397 -5.25 -18.81 16.14
CA ALA A 397 -4.87 -18.04 17.32
C ALA A 397 -5.53 -16.65 17.39
N ILE A 398 -6.52 -16.38 16.53
CA ILE A 398 -7.22 -15.08 16.50
C ILE A 398 -8.07 -14.92 17.76
N GLU A 399 -7.95 -13.78 18.42
CA GLU A 399 -8.83 -13.39 19.53
C GLU A 399 -9.98 -12.49 19.09
N ASP A 400 -9.76 -11.57 18.17
CA ASP A 400 -10.80 -10.67 17.67
C ASP A 400 -10.85 -10.74 16.13
N MET A 401 -12.01 -11.09 15.57
CA MET A 401 -12.21 -11.26 14.13
C MET A 401 -13.33 -10.35 13.65
N HIS A 402 -13.07 -9.59 12.59
CA HIS A 402 -14.06 -8.81 11.85
C HIS A 402 -14.15 -9.32 10.41
N LEU A 403 -15.37 -9.64 9.97
CA LEU A 403 -15.68 -10.12 8.62
C LEU A 403 -16.82 -9.26 8.05
N ASP A 404 -16.72 -8.86 6.79
CA ASP A 404 -17.80 -8.14 6.10
C ASP A 404 -18.67 -9.09 5.25
N SER A 405 -19.72 -8.53 4.64
CA SER A 405 -20.63 -9.29 3.79
C SER A 405 -19.94 -9.92 2.58
N SER A 406 -18.92 -9.26 2.03
CA SER A 406 -18.16 -9.76 0.88
C SER A 406 -17.46 -11.08 1.21
N PHE A 407 -16.99 -11.24 2.46
CA PHE A 407 -16.44 -12.50 2.95
C PHE A 407 -17.50 -13.59 3.09
N LEU A 408 -18.73 -13.26 3.49
CA LEU A 408 -19.79 -14.26 3.65
C LEU A 408 -20.32 -14.74 2.27
N GLU A 409 -20.43 -13.82 1.31
CA GLU A 409 -20.84 -14.12 -0.07
C GLU A 409 -19.81 -15.00 -0.80
N SER A 410 -18.51 -14.78 -0.55
CA SER A 410 -17.46 -15.49 -1.28
C SER A 410 -17.43 -17.00 -1.07
N PHE A 411 -18.02 -17.50 0.02
CA PHE A 411 -18.06 -18.92 0.35
C PHE A 411 -19.46 -19.54 0.24
N ALA A 412 -20.43 -18.78 -0.27
CA ALA A 412 -21.80 -19.24 -0.50
C ALA A 412 -21.93 -20.25 -1.66
N ALA A 413 -20.92 -20.33 -2.53
CA ALA A 413 -20.87 -21.25 -3.67
C ALA A 413 -20.98 -22.73 -3.29
N SER A 414 -20.58 -23.09 -2.07
CA SER A 414 -20.76 -24.43 -1.51
C SER A 414 -21.62 -24.39 -0.26
N ASN A 415 -22.36 -25.48 -0.03
CA ASN A 415 -23.24 -25.62 1.13
C ASN A 415 -22.48 -25.23 2.40
N VAL A 416 -22.91 -24.13 3.03
CA VAL A 416 -22.29 -23.64 4.25
C VAL A 416 -22.33 -24.73 5.32
N PRO A 417 -21.19 -25.14 5.88
CA PRO A 417 -21.15 -26.23 6.84
C PRO A 417 -21.82 -25.81 8.16
N GLU A 418 -22.29 -26.77 8.93
CA GLU A 418 -22.87 -26.49 10.25
C GLU A 418 -21.81 -25.95 11.23
N ARG A 419 -20.56 -26.39 11.08
CA ARG A 419 -19.37 -25.97 11.84
C ARG A 419 -18.13 -25.95 10.94
N LEU A 420 -17.19 -25.08 11.25
CA LEU A 420 -15.86 -25.08 10.67
C LEU A 420 -15.11 -26.39 11.02
N PRO A 421 -14.24 -26.90 10.12
CA PRO A 421 -13.38 -28.04 10.40
C PRO A 421 -12.42 -27.81 11.58
N SER A 422 -11.97 -26.58 11.76
CA SER A 422 -11.15 -26.15 12.90
C SER A 422 -11.95 -25.26 13.84
N THR A 423 -11.93 -25.57 15.14
CA THR A 423 -12.60 -24.75 16.16
C THR A 423 -11.77 -23.51 16.51
N LEU A 424 -12.42 -22.35 16.55
CA LEU A 424 -11.83 -21.06 16.85
C LEU A 424 -11.75 -20.84 18.36
N ASN A 425 -10.96 -21.67 19.05
CA ASN A 425 -10.94 -21.72 20.51
C ASN A 425 -10.40 -20.44 21.18
N GLN A 426 -9.59 -19.65 20.46
CA GLN A 426 -9.04 -18.40 21.00
C GLN A 426 -9.94 -17.19 20.75
N LEU A 427 -10.99 -17.32 19.92
CA LEU A 427 -11.82 -16.20 19.51
C LEU A 427 -12.70 -15.70 20.67
N LYS A 428 -12.47 -14.45 21.08
CA LYS A 428 -13.17 -13.72 22.15
C LYS A 428 -14.11 -12.66 21.60
N ALA A 429 -13.81 -12.01 20.47
CA ALA A 429 -14.77 -11.13 19.80
C ALA A 429 -14.96 -11.47 18.32
N LEU A 430 -16.21 -11.40 17.88
CA LEU A 430 -16.60 -11.55 16.48
C LEU A 430 -17.40 -10.32 16.09
N ALA A 431 -16.98 -9.66 15.02
CA ALA A 431 -17.70 -8.57 14.40
C ALA A 431 -18.08 -8.98 12.97
N LEU A 432 -19.34 -8.82 12.60
CA LEU A 432 -19.83 -9.07 11.26
C LEU A 432 -20.38 -7.75 10.69
N SER A 433 -19.84 -7.25 9.58
CA SER A 433 -20.35 -6.03 8.94
C SER A 433 -21.24 -6.35 7.74
N ASP A 434 -22.22 -5.47 7.51
CA ASP A 434 -23.11 -5.48 6.34
C ASP A 434 -23.85 -6.81 6.07
N VAL A 435 -24.17 -7.54 7.13
CA VAL A 435 -24.84 -8.84 7.03
C VAL A 435 -26.30 -8.66 6.61
N CYS A 436 -26.64 -9.09 5.40
CA CYS A 436 -28.03 -9.27 4.97
C CYS A 436 -28.67 -10.49 5.64
N TYR A 437 -29.43 -10.29 6.72
CA TYR A 437 -30.16 -11.38 7.41
C TYR A 437 -31.35 -11.94 6.61
N SER A 438 -31.64 -11.38 5.44
CA SER A 438 -32.59 -11.95 4.47
C SER A 438 -31.91 -12.91 3.47
N ASN A 439 -30.58 -13.03 3.51
CA ASN A 439 -29.80 -13.95 2.68
C ASN A 439 -29.48 -15.24 3.48
N MET A 440 -29.82 -16.40 2.92
CA MET A 440 -29.59 -17.71 3.53
C MET A 440 -28.12 -18.00 3.84
N ASP A 441 -27.20 -17.61 2.95
CA ASP A 441 -25.79 -17.92 3.09
C ASP A 441 -25.16 -17.08 4.19
N HIS A 442 -25.54 -15.80 4.28
CA HIS A 442 -25.07 -14.89 5.32
C HIS A 442 -25.48 -15.37 6.71
N VAL A 443 -26.75 -15.78 6.85
CA VAL A 443 -27.26 -16.32 8.11
C VAL A 443 -26.59 -17.66 8.44
N SER A 444 -26.40 -18.53 7.45
CA SER A 444 -25.74 -19.82 7.63
C SER A 444 -24.29 -19.64 8.09
N TRP A 445 -23.55 -18.70 7.50
CA TRP A 445 -22.18 -18.39 7.90
C TRP A 445 -22.10 -17.77 9.29
N ALA A 446 -22.99 -16.83 9.62
CA ALA A 446 -23.07 -16.26 10.96
C ALA A 446 -23.29 -17.38 12.01
N LEU A 447 -24.19 -18.32 11.74
CA LEU A 447 -24.43 -19.47 12.62
C LEU A 447 -23.23 -20.43 12.67
N CYS A 448 -22.60 -20.74 11.54
CA CYS A 448 -21.43 -21.60 11.47
C CYS A 448 -20.27 -21.05 12.31
N LEU A 449 -19.99 -19.75 12.20
CA LEU A 449 -18.97 -19.05 12.97
C LEU A 449 -19.28 -19.05 14.47
N LEU A 450 -20.53 -18.76 14.85
CA LEU A 450 -20.97 -18.84 16.25
C LEU A 450 -20.82 -20.26 16.80
N ARG A 451 -21.16 -21.28 16.01
CA ARG A 451 -21.04 -22.70 16.40
C ARG A 451 -19.61 -23.18 16.52
N SER A 452 -18.68 -22.51 15.85
CA SER A 452 -17.26 -22.87 15.81
C SER A 452 -16.41 -22.06 16.80
N SER A 453 -17.02 -21.11 17.52
CA SER A 453 -16.36 -20.16 18.43
C SER A 453 -16.83 -20.36 19.87
N PRO A 454 -16.42 -21.45 20.56
CA PRO A 454 -16.98 -21.82 21.86
C PRO A 454 -16.69 -20.82 22.98
N ASN A 455 -15.59 -20.06 22.88
CA ASN A 455 -15.12 -19.12 23.91
C ASN A 455 -15.45 -17.64 23.58
N LEU A 456 -16.44 -17.40 22.73
CA LEU A 456 -16.81 -16.06 22.28
C LEU A 456 -17.42 -15.23 23.44
N HIS A 457 -16.87 -14.05 23.70
CA HIS A 457 -17.31 -13.11 24.75
C HIS A 457 -18.13 -11.94 24.22
N LYS A 458 -17.79 -11.46 23.01
CA LYS A 458 -18.44 -10.30 22.39
C LYS A 458 -18.85 -10.63 20.95
N LEU A 459 -20.09 -10.28 20.60
CA LEU A 459 -20.58 -10.32 19.23
C LEU A 459 -21.01 -8.92 18.82
N GLN A 460 -20.55 -8.46 17.67
CA GLN A 460 -21.04 -7.26 17.01
C GLN A 460 -21.54 -7.61 15.61
N THR A 461 -22.70 -7.11 15.21
CA THR A 461 -23.21 -7.32 13.85
C THR A 461 -23.82 -6.03 13.31
N SER A 462 -23.51 -5.68 12.06
CA SER A 462 -24.09 -4.58 11.30
C SER A 462 -25.01 -5.16 10.25
N ILE A 463 -26.25 -4.68 10.17
CA ILE A 463 -27.27 -5.26 9.29
C ILE A 463 -27.36 -4.45 7.99
N LEU A 464 -27.27 -5.14 6.85
CA LEU A 464 -27.52 -4.55 5.54
C LEU A 464 -28.99 -4.77 5.15
N ASN A 465 -29.76 -3.69 5.12
CA ASN A 465 -31.20 -3.71 4.84
C ASN A 465 -31.49 -3.67 3.33
N ILE A 466 -31.32 -4.81 2.65
CA ILE A 466 -31.81 -4.98 1.26
C ILE A 466 -33.27 -5.51 1.32
N THR A 467 -34.11 -5.03 0.41
CA THR A 467 -35.59 -5.18 0.35
C THR A 467 -36.15 -6.59 0.65
N PRO A 468 -37.42 -6.70 1.10
CA PRO A 468 -37.91 -7.88 1.82
C PRO A 468 -38.43 -8.99 0.91
N LEU A 469 -38.15 -10.24 1.32
CA LEU A 469 -38.97 -11.46 1.27
C LEU A 469 -38.17 -12.68 0.81
N GLN A 470 -37.89 -13.56 1.77
CA GLN A 470 -37.87 -15.00 1.57
C GLN A 470 -38.25 -15.68 2.89
N ASP A 471 -39.43 -16.33 2.93
CA ASP A 471 -39.87 -17.22 4.02
C ASP A 471 -38.85 -18.32 4.42
N PRO A 472 -38.00 -18.86 3.51
CA PRO A 472 -37.04 -19.91 3.85
C PRO A 472 -36.07 -19.58 5.00
N VAL A 473 -35.63 -18.32 5.15
CA VAL A 473 -34.67 -17.94 6.21
C VAL A 473 -35.32 -17.99 7.58
N VAL A 474 -36.57 -17.55 7.68
CA VAL A 474 -37.32 -17.57 8.94
C VAL A 474 -37.59 -19.02 9.35
N GLU A 475 -38.04 -19.86 8.43
CA GLU A 475 -38.23 -21.29 8.67
C GLU A 475 -36.91 -21.96 9.09
N PHE A 476 -35.81 -21.63 8.42
CA PHE A 476 -34.48 -22.13 8.76
C PHE A 476 -34.07 -21.73 10.19
N LEU A 477 -34.21 -20.45 10.56
CA LEU A 477 -33.89 -19.97 11.92
C LEU A 477 -34.78 -20.59 12.99
N GLN A 478 -36.06 -20.82 12.70
CA GLN A 478 -37.01 -21.48 13.60
C GLN A 478 -36.71 -22.98 13.77
N ALA A 479 -36.22 -23.64 12.71
CA ALA A 479 -35.85 -25.05 12.72
C ALA A 479 -34.53 -25.32 13.47
N GLN A 480 -33.77 -24.29 13.85
CA GLN A 480 -32.53 -24.47 14.61
C GLN A 480 -32.83 -25.05 16.00
N ASP A 481 -32.17 -26.16 16.31
CA ASP A 481 -32.32 -26.85 17.59
C ASP A 481 -31.56 -26.12 18.72
N PHE A 482 -32.29 -25.35 19.53
CA PHE A 482 -31.77 -24.62 20.69
C PHE A 482 -31.16 -25.52 21.78
N SER A 483 -31.40 -26.85 21.75
CA SER A 483 -30.91 -27.76 22.79
C SER A 483 -29.48 -28.26 22.55
N LYS A 484 -28.96 -28.14 21.32
CA LYS A 484 -27.66 -28.70 20.91
C LYS A 484 -26.52 -27.67 20.85
N PHE A 485 -26.82 -26.41 21.10
CA PHE A 485 -25.89 -25.31 20.96
C PHE A 485 -26.02 -24.32 22.11
N SER A 486 -24.90 -23.87 22.68
CA SER A 486 -24.90 -22.90 23.77
C SER A 486 -23.71 -21.95 23.66
N LEU A 487 -23.99 -20.66 23.76
CA LEU A 487 -23.01 -19.56 23.78
C LEU A 487 -22.65 -19.25 25.23
N ASN A 488 -21.93 -20.18 25.86
CA ASN A 488 -21.67 -20.19 27.31
C ASN A 488 -20.80 -19.04 27.82
N HIS A 489 -20.13 -18.32 26.92
CA HIS A 489 -19.22 -17.23 27.28
C HIS A 489 -19.67 -15.87 26.74
N LEU A 490 -20.74 -15.82 25.93
CA LEU A 490 -21.16 -14.60 25.26
C LEU A 490 -21.81 -13.63 26.26
N GLN A 491 -21.11 -12.55 26.57
CA GLN A 491 -21.50 -11.54 27.57
C GLN A 491 -22.12 -10.30 26.93
N LYS A 492 -21.62 -9.89 25.77
CA LYS A 492 -21.99 -8.62 25.12
C LYS A 492 -22.37 -8.84 23.68
N VAL A 493 -23.57 -8.40 23.31
CA VAL A 493 -24.04 -8.37 21.92
C VAL A 493 -24.32 -6.92 21.53
N LYS A 494 -23.85 -6.50 20.36
CA LYS A 494 -24.17 -5.19 19.78
C LYS A 494 -24.65 -5.35 18.34
N ILE A 495 -25.85 -4.85 18.05
CA ILE A 495 -26.47 -4.93 16.72
C ILE A 495 -26.66 -3.51 16.19
N HIS A 496 -26.16 -3.25 14.99
CA HIS A 496 -26.26 -1.97 14.28
C HIS A 496 -27.25 -2.06 13.12
N HIS A 497 -27.82 -0.91 12.72
CA HIS A 497 -28.78 -0.75 11.61
C HIS A 497 -30.01 -1.68 11.67
N PHE A 498 -30.44 -2.07 12.87
CA PHE A 498 -31.51 -3.04 13.09
C PHE A 498 -32.86 -2.54 12.56
N SER A 499 -33.44 -3.17 11.54
CA SER A 499 -34.71 -2.74 10.95
C SER A 499 -35.94 -3.31 11.67
N GLY A 500 -35.75 -4.40 12.41
CA GLY A 500 -36.82 -5.18 13.03
C GLY A 500 -37.53 -6.12 12.07
N ALA A 501 -36.91 -6.44 10.93
CA ALA A 501 -37.40 -7.46 10.02
C ALA A 501 -37.49 -8.83 10.70
N GLU A 502 -38.38 -9.68 10.20
CA GLU A 502 -38.65 -10.98 10.84
C GLU A 502 -37.41 -11.87 10.99
N PRO A 503 -36.50 -12.02 9.99
CA PRO A 503 -35.27 -12.79 10.17
C PRO A 503 -34.34 -12.21 11.25
N GLU A 504 -34.25 -10.87 11.36
CA GLU A 504 -33.44 -10.20 12.37
C GLU A 504 -33.98 -10.47 13.78
N MET A 505 -35.30 -10.39 13.94
CA MET A 505 -35.99 -10.69 15.20
C MET A 505 -35.77 -12.15 15.62
N HIS A 506 -35.82 -13.09 14.67
CA HIS A 506 -35.54 -14.50 14.92
C HIS A 506 -34.07 -14.74 15.29
N PHE A 507 -33.13 -14.03 14.65
CA PHE A 507 -31.71 -14.11 15.03
C PHE A 507 -31.46 -13.56 16.44
N VAL A 508 -32.10 -12.45 16.82
CA VAL A 508 -32.05 -11.92 18.20
C VAL A 508 -32.63 -12.92 19.19
N LYS A 509 -33.78 -13.52 18.87
CA LYS A 509 -34.40 -14.58 19.68
C LYS A 509 -33.46 -15.78 19.84
N PHE A 510 -32.77 -16.19 18.78
CA PHE A 510 -31.77 -17.25 18.82
C PHE A 510 -30.60 -16.91 19.75
N LEU A 511 -30.05 -15.69 19.69
CA LEU A 511 -28.97 -15.28 20.57
C LEU A 511 -29.41 -15.26 22.05
N LEU A 512 -30.58 -14.71 22.36
CA LEU A 512 -31.11 -14.65 23.73
C LEU A 512 -31.39 -16.04 24.32
N ALA A 513 -31.88 -16.96 23.50
CA ALA A 513 -32.21 -18.33 23.92
C ALA A 513 -30.96 -19.20 24.17
N ASN A 514 -29.84 -18.93 23.51
CA ASN A 514 -28.63 -19.76 23.60
C ASN A 514 -27.50 -19.14 24.45
N SER A 515 -27.61 -17.88 24.87
CA SER A 515 -26.54 -17.19 25.62
C SER A 515 -26.80 -17.21 27.12
N THR A 516 -26.19 -18.17 27.82
CA THR A 516 -26.46 -18.46 29.25
C THR A 516 -25.88 -17.43 30.23
N VAL A 517 -24.86 -16.67 29.79
CA VAL A 517 -24.16 -15.66 30.62
C VAL A 517 -24.27 -14.24 30.06
N LEU A 518 -25.17 -14.00 29.11
CA LEU A 518 -25.34 -12.69 28.47
C LEU A 518 -25.68 -11.61 29.51
N GLU A 519 -24.90 -10.54 29.51
CA GLU A 519 -25.09 -9.40 30.42
C GLU A 519 -25.82 -8.28 29.70
N LYS A 520 -25.41 -7.98 28.45
CA LYS A 520 -25.87 -6.80 27.74
C LYS A 520 -26.06 -7.07 26.25
N MET A 521 -27.23 -6.77 25.73
CA MET A 521 -27.56 -6.73 24.31
C MET A 521 -27.97 -5.31 23.93
N VAL A 522 -27.16 -4.65 23.10
CA VAL A 522 -27.44 -3.29 22.60
C VAL A 522 -27.91 -3.39 21.16
N ILE A 523 -29.10 -2.89 20.87
CA ILE A 523 -29.67 -2.86 19.53
C ILE A 523 -29.82 -1.38 19.14
N LEU A 524 -29.19 -1.02 18.02
CA LEU A 524 -29.16 0.35 17.49
C LEU A 524 -29.93 0.38 16.17
N HIS A 525 -30.91 1.27 16.11
CA HIS A 525 -31.61 1.62 14.88
C HIS A 525 -31.07 2.97 14.38
N GLU A 526 -30.66 3.05 13.11
CA GLU A 526 -30.02 4.27 12.56
C GLU A 526 -30.92 5.11 11.65
N HIS A 527 -32.11 4.61 11.27
CA HIS A 527 -33.07 5.37 10.47
C HIS A 527 -34.14 6.04 11.33
N GLU A 528 -34.84 7.02 10.77
CA GLU A 528 -35.97 7.65 11.46
C GLU A 528 -37.08 6.61 11.69
N MET A 529 -37.45 6.40 12.95
CA MET A 529 -38.53 5.49 13.33
C MET A 529 -39.58 6.25 14.15
N SER A 530 -40.86 6.01 13.88
CA SER A 530 -41.92 6.51 14.76
C SER A 530 -41.79 5.88 16.15
N ALA A 531 -42.05 6.66 17.19
CA ALA A 531 -42.01 6.19 18.57
C ALA A 531 -42.88 4.94 18.76
N ASP A 532 -44.07 4.91 18.17
CA ASP A 532 -44.99 3.77 18.23
C ASP A 532 -44.39 2.47 17.65
N LYS A 533 -43.70 2.57 16.51
CA LYS A 533 -43.03 1.42 15.89
C LYS A 533 -41.85 0.94 16.74
N GLY A 534 -41.07 1.88 17.31
CA GLY A 534 -39.97 1.55 18.22
C GLY A 534 -40.44 0.89 19.51
N PHE A 535 -41.52 1.40 20.11
CA PHE A 535 -42.15 0.79 21.28
C PHE A 535 -42.73 -0.59 20.99
N ALA A 536 -43.35 -0.79 19.81
CA ALA A 536 -43.86 -2.09 19.40
C ALA A 536 -42.73 -3.13 19.29
N MET A 537 -41.61 -2.78 18.66
CA MET A 537 -40.44 -3.66 18.57
C MET A 537 -39.83 -3.96 19.94
N LEU A 538 -39.63 -2.95 20.78
CA LEU A 538 -39.12 -3.16 22.13
C LEU A 538 -40.03 -4.07 22.97
N LYS A 539 -41.35 -3.91 22.83
CA LYS A 539 -42.34 -4.77 23.49
C LYS A 539 -42.26 -6.21 22.99
N GLU A 540 -41.91 -6.44 21.73
CA GLU A 540 -41.71 -7.78 21.19
C GLU A 540 -40.40 -8.40 21.68
N LEU A 541 -39.28 -7.66 21.59
CA LEU A 541 -37.96 -8.08 22.06
C LEU A 541 -37.97 -8.48 23.55
N THR A 542 -38.73 -7.76 24.37
CA THR A 542 -38.84 -8.05 25.80
C THR A 542 -39.59 -9.34 26.12
N ARG A 543 -40.38 -9.88 25.18
CA ARG A 543 -41.13 -11.15 25.34
C ARG A 543 -40.31 -12.38 24.99
N PHE A 544 -39.14 -12.24 24.37
CA PHE A 544 -38.32 -13.38 23.99
C PHE A 544 -37.75 -14.12 25.20
N PRO A 545 -37.70 -15.47 25.15
CA PRO A 545 -37.10 -16.26 26.22
C PRO A 545 -35.60 -15.95 26.32
N ARG A 546 -35.09 -15.86 27.55
CA ARG A 546 -33.69 -15.56 27.85
C ARG A 546 -33.09 -16.72 28.63
N ALA A 547 -31.98 -17.27 28.16
CA ALA A 547 -31.21 -18.25 28.94
C ALA A 547 -30.48 -17.59 30.11
N SER A 548 -29.96 -16.37 29.91
CA SER A 548 -29.40 -15.55 30.98
C SER A 548 -30.47 -14.73 31.69
N SER A 549 -30.58 -14.92 33.01
CA SER A 549 -31.42 -14.07 33.86
C SER A 549 -30.88 -12.66 34.06
N LYS A 550 -29.61 -12.41 33.71
CA LYS A 550 -28.93 -11.12 33.84
C LYS A 550 -28.97 -10.27 32.56
N ALA A 551 -29.44 -10.83 31.44
CA ALA A 551 -29.40 -10.17 30.15
C ALA A 551 -30.27 -8.91 30.13
N GLU A 552 -29.63 -7.75 30.01
CA GLU A 552 -30.26 -6.46 29.76
C GLU A 552 -30.35 -6.19 28.25
N ILE A 553 -31.53 -5.82 27.76
CA ILE A 553 -31.73 -5.40 26.37
C ILE A 553 -31.84 -3.87 26.36
N ILE A 554 -30.91 -3.21 25.69
CA ILE A 554 -30.92 -1.77 25.46
C ILE A 554 -31.25 -1.53 24.00
N PHE A 555 -32.37 -0.86 23.74
CA PHE A 555 -32.80 -0.48 22.40
C PHE A 555 -32.67 1.04 22.27
N ASN A 556 -31.74 1.49 21.42
CA ASN A 556 -31.55 2.91 21.17
C ASN A 556 -32.17 3.28 19.82
N VAL A 557 -33.02 4.30 19.88
CA VAL A 557 -33.60 4.96 18.71
C VAL A 557 -33.02 6.37 18.68
N THR A 558 -32.51 6.81 17.54
CA THR A 558 -32.25 8.24 17.30
C THR A 558 -33.60 8.97 17.27
N PRO A 559 -33.93 9.85 18.25
CA PRO A 559 -35.24 10.50 18.32
C PRO A 559 -35.40 11.60 17.26
N LEU A 560 -36.63 11.85 16.81
CA LEU A 560 -37.01 12.92 15.87
C LEU A 560 -36.83 14.36 16.40
N ASP A 561 -36.59 14.55 17.70
CA ASP A 561 -36.66 15.88 18.32
C ASP A 561 -35.28 16.40 18.80
N VAL A 562 -34.34 16.64 17.88
CA VAL A 562 -33.31 17.70 17.99
C VAL A 562 -32.90 18.16 16.58
N VAL A 563 -33.87 18.61 15.77
CA VAL A 563 -33.59 19.48 14.62
C VAL A 563 -34.54 20.68 14.69
N GLU A 564 -34.38 21.51 15.73
CA GLU A 564 -34.68 22.92 15.63
C GLU A 564 -33.54 23.70 16.30
N ASP A 565 -32.97 24.61 15.50
CA ASP A 565 -32.12 25.74 15.84
C ASP A 565 -30.69 25.49 16.37
N ALA A 566 -29.72 25.52 15.44
CA ALA A 566 -28.70 26.59 15.43
C ALA A 566 -27.89 26.59 14.12
N VAL A 567 -28.14 27.68 13.37
CA VAL A 567 -27.44 28.29 12.22
C VAL A 567 -25.94 28.03 12.12
#